data_AF-A0A1D6KJ55-F1
#
_entry.id   AF-A0A1D6KJ55-F1
#
_cell.length_a   1.000
_cell.length_b   1.000
_cell.length_c   1.000
_cell.angle_alpha   90.00
_cell.angle_beta   90.00
_cell.angle_gamma   90.00
#
_symmetry.space_group_name_H-M   'P 1'
#
loop_
_entity.id
_entity.type
_entity.pdbx_description
1 polymer ?
#
loop_
_entity_poly.entity_id
_entity_poly.type
_entity_poly.pdbx_seq_one_letter_code
_entity_poly.pdbx_strand_id
1 'polypeptide(L)' 'MAAMVGLRTDWALTEDDECLRWIRIYAEDQARFFDDFRDTYIKLVDSGASWRTA' A
#
# COMPACT_ATOMS: atom_id res chain seq x y z
N MET A 1 14.86 22.68 5.82
CA MET A 1 14.22 21.35 5.91
C MET A 1 13.78 21.00 4.50
N ALA A 2 14.21 19.86 3.95
CA ALA A 2 13.66 19.41 2.68
C ALA A 2 12.14 19.27 2.86
N ALA A 3 11.34 19.94 2.03
CA ALA A 3 9.90 19.67 1.99
C ALA A 3 9.76 18.17 1.76
N MET A 4 9.00 17.50 2.63
CA MET A 4 8.78 16.06 2.54
C MET A 4 8.32 15.77 1.11
N VAL A 5 9.12 15.00 0.36
CA VAL A 5 8.85 14.72 -1.05
C VAL A 5 7.70 13.72 -1.10
N GLY A 6 6.56 14.12 -1.65
CA GLY A 6 5.38 13.28 -1.80
C GLY A 6 4.50 13.82 -2.91
N LEU A 7 3.91 12.92 -3.71
CA LEU A 7 2.92 13.29 -4.71
C LEU A 7 1.68 13.83 -4.03
N ARG A 8 0.90 14.68 -4.72
CA ARG A 8 -0.38 15.17 -4.19
C ARG A 8 -1.32 14.03 -3.77
N THR A 9 -1.26 12.90 -4.46
CA THR A 9 -2.01 11.69 -4.11
C THR A 9 -1.55 11.06 -2.80
N ASP A 10 -0.25 11.12 -2.48
CA ASP A 10 0.27 10.59 -1.21
C ASP A 10 -0.20 11.45 -0.04
N TRP A 11 -0.24 12.77 -0.22
CA TRP A 11 -0.80 13.70 0.77
C TRP A 11 -2.28 13.44 1.03
N ALA A 12 -3.07 13.16 -0.02
CA ALA A 12 -4.50 12.85 0.12
C ALA A 12 -4.76 11.63 1.00
N LEU A 13 -3.87 10.63 1.03
CA LEU A 13 -3.98 9.48 1.93
C LEU A 13 -3.91 9.87 3.41
N THR A 14 -3.27 10.99 3.75
CA THR A 14 -3.18 11.47 5.14
C THR A 14 -4.40 12.26 5.57
N GLU A 15 -5.23 12.70 4.62
CA GLU A 15 -6.45 13.48 4.85
C GLU A 15 -7.70 12.58 4.99
N ASP A 16 -7.61 11.31 4.58
CA ASP A 16 -8.66 10.30 4.72
C ASP A 16 -8.48 9.45 5.98
N ASP A 17 -9.52 9.36 6.82
CA ASP A 17 -9.45 8.69 8.12
C ASP A 17 -9.14 7.18 8.02
N GLU A 18 -9.63 6.52 6.97
CA GLU A 18 -9.36 5.10 6.74
C GLU A 18 -7.92 4.87 6.29
N CYS A 19 -7.44 5.66 5.33
CA CYS A 19 -6.06 5.60 4.87
C CYS A 19 -5.09 5.95 6.01
N LEU A 20 -5.38 6.99 6.80
CA LEU A 20 -4.56 7.40 7.94
C LEU A 20 -4.46 6.31 9.01
N ARG A 21 -5.55 5.57 9.26
CA ARG A 21 -5.54 4.41 10.16
C ARG A 21 -4.55 3.35 9.68
N TRP A 22 -4.57 3.01 8.39
CA TRP A 22 -3.64 2.04 7.81
C TRP A 22 -2.20 2.53 7.79
N ILE A 23 -1.97 3.82 7.49
CA ILE A 23 -0.63 4.44 7.58
C ILE A 23 -0.04 4.27 8.98
N ARG A 24 -0.83 4.53 10.03
CA ARG A 24 -0.39 4.34 11.43
C ARG A 24 -0.06 2.88 11.73
N ILE A 25 -0.91 1.94 11.32
CA ILE A 25 -0.68 0.50 11.50
C ILE A 25 0.63 0.08 10.85
N TYR A 26 0.87 0.45 9.59
CA TYR A 26 2.08 0.05 8.87
C TYR A 26 3.34 0.76 9.37
N ALA A 27 3.21 1.96 9.94
CA ALA A 27 4.34 2.65 10.58
C ALA A 27 4.77 1.97 11.90
N GLU A 28 3.84 1.36 12.62
CA GLU A 28 4.08 0.67 13.89
C GLU A 28 4.42 -0.83 13.71
N ASP A 29 3.90 -1.45 12.66
CA ASP A 29 4.06 -2.88 12.36
C ASP A 29 4.56 -3.10 10.92
N GLN A 30 5.88 -3.23 10.81
CA GLN A 30 6.53 -3.50 9.54
C GLN A 30 6.22 -4.89 8.98
N ALA A 31 6.06 -5.91 9.83
CA ALA A 31 5.81 -7.27 9.36
C ALA A 31 4.44 -7.35 8.67
N ARG A 32 3.44 -6.73 9.29
CA ARG A 32 2.10 -6.60 8.71
C ARG A 32 2.11 -5.84 7.38
N PHE A 33 2.88 -4.76 7.27
CA PHE A 33 3.03 -4.07 5.99
C PHE A 33 3.54 -5.00 4.89
N PHE A 34 4.58 -5.80 5.15
CA PHE A 34 5.14 -6.70 4.15
C PHE A 34 4.18 -7.83 3.76
N ASP A 35 3.45 -8.39 4.73
CA ASP A 35 2.46 -9.43 4.47
C ASP A 35 1.29 -8.89 3.62
N ASP A 36 0.68 -7.78 4.04
CA ASP A 36 -0.45 -7.17 3.33
C ASP A 36 -0.03 -6.65 1.93
N PHE A 37 1.19 -6.11 1.80
CA PHE A 37 1.74 -5.69 0.52
C PHE A 37 1.96 -6.87 -0.43
N ARG A 38 2.60 -7.95 0.04
CA ARG A 38 2.84 -9.17 -0.77
C ARG A 38 1.53 -9.70 -1.34
N ASP A 39 0.55 -9.90 -0.48
CA ASP A 39 -0.72 -10.55 -0.85
C ASP A 39 -1.53 -9.64 -1.80
N THR A 40 -1.53 -8.33 -1.56
CA THR A 40 -2.17 -7.35 -2.45
C THR A 40 -1.46 -7.24 -3.79
N TYR A 41 -0.13 -7.30 -3.82
CA TYR A 41 0.65 -7.22 -5.05
C TYR A 41 0.46 -8.46 -5.94
N ILE A 42 0.40 -9.66 -5.34
CA ILE A 42 0.04 -10.89 -6.06
C ILE A 42 -1.35 -10.73 -6.68
N LYS A 43 -2.34 -10.31 -5.88
CA LYS A 43 -3.70 -10.05 -6.38
C LYS A 43 -3.73 -9.04 -7.53
N LEU A 44 -2.93 -7.97 -7.45
CA LEU A 44 -2.84 -6.96 -8.50
C LEU A 44 -2.31 -7.56 -9.81
N VAL A 45 -1.24 -8.35 -9.74
CA VAL A 45 -0.64 -9.02 -10.91
C VAL A 45 -1.56 -10.08 -11.50
N ASP A 46 -2.31 -10.80 -10.67
CA ASP A 46 -3.29 -11.80 -11.10
C ASP A 46 -4.58 -11.17 -11.66
N SER A 47 -4.87 -9.92 -11.32
CA SER A 47 -6.12 -9.24 -11.69
C SER A 47 -6.23 -9.05 -13.21
N GLY A 48 -7.14 -9.81 -13.82
CA GLY A 48 -7.35 -9.79 -15.28
C GLY A 48 -6.33 -10.63 -16.06
N ALA A 49 -5.40 -11.30 -15.37
CA ALA A 49 -4.48 -12.25 -15.98
C ALA A 49 -5.12 -13.63 -16.11
N SER A 50 -4.66 -14.40 -17.10
CA SER A 50 -4.93 -15.83 -17.20
C SER A 50 -3.60 -16.53 -17.42
N TRP A 51 -3.22 -17.36 -16.44
CA TRP A 51 -1.94 -18.06 -16.48
C TRP A 51 -2.05 -19.30 -17.33
N ARG A 52 -1.03 -19.54 -18.15
CA ARG A 52 -0.90 -20.83 -18.85
C ARG A 52 -0.59 -21.87 -17.79
N THR A 53 -1.48 -22.85 -17.61
CA THR A 53 -1.17 -24.04 -16.81
C THR A 53 -0.01 -24.78 -17.48
N ALA A 54 0.95 -25.23 -16.67
CA ALA A 54 2.08 -26.05 -17.13
C ALA A 54 1.62 -27.41 -17.66
#